data_AF-A0A494VWY6-F1
#
_entry.id   AF-A0A494VWY6-F1
#
_cell.length_a   1.000
_cell.length_b   1.000
_cell.length_c   1.000
_cell.angle_alpha   90.00
_cell.angle_beta   90.00
_cell.angle_gamma   90.00
#
_symmetry.space_group_name_H-M   'P 1'
#
loop_
_entity.id
_entity.type
_entity.pdbx_description
1 polymer ?
#
loop_
_entity_poly.entity_id
_entity_poly.type
_entity_poly.pdbx_seq_one_letter_code
_entity_poly.pdbx_strand_id
1 'polypeptide(L)'
;MNKTNVRKLIFEGESVTLDFKKTITSCEKIARTMVSFANNKGGKLLIGVADDGTIKGVKSEEEEKYMITRAAHLFSRPALDPVFEEIYVDDKVVLLVDIAASDLKPHYALAEDGKWWAYVRVKDKSVLASKIVLEVLKRSSNDQGVLIEYSDNERTLLGHLEKAGRVTIKECAELLKVGRRRAQGLLVDLILSGIIKINTTEKEEYYTAC
;
A
#
# COMPACT_ATOMS: atom_id res chain seq x y z
N MET A 1 11.26 -22.71 15.10
CA MET A 1 10.78 -21.80 14.04
C MET A 1 9.92 -22.61 13.09
N ASN A 2 8.65 -22.23 12.90
CA ASN A 2 7.84 -22.80 11.83
C ASN A 2 8.48 -22.39 10.50
N LYS A 3 8.97 -23.34 9.71
CA LYS A 3 9.46 -23.07 8.35
C LYS A 3 8.31 -22.49 7.53
N THR A 4 8.54 -21.37 6.87
CA THR A 4 7.53 -20.80 5.97
C THR A 4 7.24 -21.76 4.82
N ASN A 5 5.95 -22.10 4.61
CA ASN A 5 5.55 -22.97 3.51
C ASN A 5 5.33 -22.13 2.24
N VAL A 6 6.37 -22.02 1.41
CA VAL A 6 6.33 -21.22 0.19
C VAL A 6 5.31 -21.71 -0.83
N ARG A 7 5.07 -23.03 -0.93
CA ARG A 7 4.07 -23.58 -1.86
C ARG A 7 2.65 -23.13 -1.49
N LYS A 8 2.36 -22.99 -0.19
CA LYS A 8 1.09 -22.43 0.28
C LYS A 8 0.94 -20.96 -0.13
N LEU A 9 1.97 -20.14 0.06
CA LEU A 9 1.96 -18.73 -0.35
C LEU A 9 1.76 -18.60 -1.87
N ILE A 10 2.44 -19.43 -2.67
CA ILE A 10 2.27 -19.45 -4.12
C ILE A 10 0.83 -19.80 -4.52
N PHE A 11 0.23 -20.79 -3.84
CA PHE A 11 -1.15 -21.19 -4.07
C PHE A 11 -2.17 -20.09 -3.71
N GLU A 12 -1.90 -19.31 -2.67
CA GLU A 12 -2.73 -18.15 -2.28
C GLU A 12 -2.70 -17.03 -3.34
N GLY A 13 -1.62 -16.95 -4.13
CA GLY A 13 -1.46 -15.99 -5.21
C GLY A 13 -1.10 -14.57 -4.76
N GLU A 14 -0.79 -13.70 -5.71
CA GLU A 14 -0.52 -12.29 -5.43
C GLU A 14 -1.73 -11.60 -4.79
N SER A 15 -1.45 -10.74 -3.82
CA SER A 15 -2.48 -10.09 -3.02
C SER A 15 -2.00 -8.74 -2.49
N VAL A 16 -2.82 -8.11 -1.65
CA VAL A 16 -2.46 -6.86 -0.99
C VAL A 16 -1.24 -6.98 -0.07
N THR A 17 -0.90 -8.20 0.37
CA THR A 17 0.23 -8.49 1.27
C THR A 17 1.25 -9.47 0.68
N LEU A 18 1.13 -9.86 -0.60
CA LEU A 18 2.02 -10.82 -1.24
C LEU A 18 2.27 -10.43 -2.70
N ASP A 19 3.53 -10.41 -3.13
CA ASP A 19 3.91 -10.00 -4.49
C ASP A 19 5.07 -10.90 -4.97
N PHE A 20 4.95 -11.41 -6.19
CA PHE A 20 5.91 -12.33 -6.79
C PHE A 20 6.86 -11.57 -7.69
N LYS A 21 8.14 -11.94 -7.66
CA LYS A 21 9.15 -11.41 -8.55
C LYS A 21 10.04 -12.53 -9.02
N LYS A 22 10.18 -12.69 -10.33
CA LYS A 22 11.13 -13.65 -10.89
C LYS A 22 12.58 -13.30 -10.49
N THR A 23 12.93 -12.02 -10.54
CA THR A 23 14.24 -11.44 -10.20
C THR A 23 14.08 -9.93 -10.02
N ILE A 24 14.97 -9.27 -9.28
CA ILE A 24 14.96 -7.81 -9.14
C ILE A 24 15.67 -7.15 -10.33
N THR A 25 14.90 -6.44 -11.16
CA THR A 25 15.45 -5.77 -12.35
C THR A 25 15.90 -4.33 -12.10
N SER A 26 15.35 -3.65 -11.09
CA SER A 26 15.75 -2.28 -10.73
C SER A 26 15.37 -1.91 -9.30
N CYS A 27 16.12 -0.98 -8.69
CA CYS A 27 15.88 -0.52 -7.34
C CYS A 27 14.60 0.31 -7.23
N GLU A 28 14.27 1.12 -8.24
CA GLU A 28 13.08 1.96 -8.31
C GLU A 28 11.79 1.12 -8.29
N LYS A 29 11.76 0.03 -9.07
CA LYS A 29 10.58 -0.84 -9.16
C LYS A 29 10.33 -1.61 -7.88
N ILE A 30 11.39 -2.13 -7.25
CA ILE A 30 11.25 -2.88 -6.00
C ILE A 30 10.98 -1.93 -4.81
N ALA A 31 11.62 -0.75 -4.76
CA ALA A 31 11.32 0.28 -3.77
C ALA A 31 9.85 0.69 -3.81
N ARG A 32 9.28 0.92 -5.01
CA ARG A 32 7.85 1.19 -5.18
C ARG A 32 6.95 0.14 -4.52
N THR A 33 7.34 -1.13 -4.59
CA THR A 33 6.57 -2.24 -4.00
C THR A 33 6.79 -2.33 -2.49
N MET A 34 8.02 -2.13 -2.01
CA MET A 34 8.30 -2.13 -0.57
C MET A 34 7.61 -0.97 0.15
N VAL A 35 7.67 0.25 -0.39
CA VAL A 35 7.01 1.41 0.24
C VAL A 35 5.49 1.28 0.25
N SER A 36 4.91 0.62 -0.77
CA SER A 36 3.46 0.39 -0.80
C SER A 36 3.03 -0.62 0.26
N PHE A 37 3.82 -1.66 0.53
CA PHE A 37 3.61 -2.53 1.69
C PHE A 37 3.75 -1.79 3.02
N ALA A 38 4.83 -1.01 3.18
CA ALA A 38 5.09 -0.26 4.40
C ALA A 38 3.98 0.77 4.72
N ASN A 39 3.42 1.43 3.70
CA ASN A 39 2.29 2.34 3.83
C ASN A 39 0.96 1.62 4.13
N ASN A 40 0.84 0.34 3.81
CA ASN A 40 -0.35 -0.47 4.04
C ASN A 40 -0.19 -1.31 5.33
N LYS A 41 -0.39 -2.63 5.22
CA LYS A 41 -0.41 -3.58 6.35
C LYS A 41 0.87 -4.41 6.42
N GLY A 42 1.95 -3.94 5.76
CA GLY A 42 3.11 -4.77 5.47
C GLY A 42 2.82 -5.77 4.35
N GLY A 43 3.77 -6.66 4.09
CA GLY A 43 3.63 -7.70 3.10
C GLY A 43 4.91 -8.49 2.87
N LYS A 44 4.84 -9.44 1.96
CA LYS A 44 5.93 -10.33 1.59
C LYS A 44 6.23 -10.25 0.11
N LEU A 45 7.49 -10.27 -0.24
CA LEU A 45 7.97 -10.49 -1.60
C LEU A 45 8.51 -11.92 -1.71
N LEU A 46 8.13 -12.65 -2.75
CA LEU A 46 8.77 -13.92 -3.12
C LEU A 46 9.63 -13.71 -4.36
N ILE A 47 10.95 -13.69 -4.17
CA ILE A 47 11.91 -13.55 -5.26
C ILE A 47 12.35 -14.93 -5.76
N GLY A 48 12.38 -15.11 -7.07
CA GLY A 48 12.57 -16.40 -7.72
C GLY A 48 11.25 -17.11 -8.08
N VAL A 49 10.12 -16.41 -8.00
CA VAL A 49 8.79 -16.93 -8.37
C VAL A 49 8.24 -16.07 -9.51
N ALA A 50 7.82 -16.71 -10.60
CA ALA A 50 7.18 -16.02 -11.72
C ALA A 50 5.72 -15.66 -11.41
N ASP A 51 5.14 -14.73 -12.17
CA ASP A 51 3.76 -14.25 -11.98
C ASP A 51 2.71 -15.38 -12.10
N ASP A 52 3.03 -16.46 -12.83
CA ASP A 52 2.21 -17.68 -12.94
C ASP A 52 2.37 -18.66 -11.76
N GLY A 53 3.14 -18.28 -10.73
CA GLY A 53 3.45 -19.10 -9.57
C GLY A 53 4.60 -20.10 -9.79
N THR A 54 5.20 -20.16 -10.99
CA THR A 54 6.30 -21.09 -11.25
C THR A 54 7.55 -20.73 -10.44
N ILE A 55 8.06 -21.69 -9.66
CA ILE A 55 9.34 -21.55 -8.95
C ILE A 55 10.50 -21.61 -9.95
N LYS A 56 11.13 -20.46 -10.20
CA LYS A 56 12.34 -20.33 -11.03
C LYS A 56 13.61 -20.43 -10.20
N GLY A 57 13.54 -20.00 -8.93
CA GLY A 57 14.69 -19.83 -8.05
C GLY A 57 15.47 -18.54 -8.36
N VAL A 58 16.24 -18.07 -7.39
CA VAL A 58 17.22 -17.00 -7.58
C VAL A 58 18.54 -17.60 -8.08
N LYS A 59 19.29 -16.83 -8.87
CA LYS A 59 20.64 -17.24 -9.32
C LYS A 59 21.70 -16.98 -8.27
N SER A 60 21.54 -15.87 -7.55
CA SER A 60 22.41 -15.43 -6.46
C SER A 60 21.52 -14.73 -5.42
N GLU A 61 21.33 -15.39 -4.28
CA GLU A 61 20.61 -14.83 -3.14
C GLU A 61 21.29 -13.56 -2.60
N GLU A 62 22.62 -13.49 -2.65
CA GLU A 62 23.39 -12.32 -2.21
C GLU A 62 23.14 -11.10 -3.10
N GLU A 63 23.08 -11.29 -4.42
CA GLU A 63 22.81 -10.21 -5.37
C GLU A 63 21.39 -9.65 -5.19
N GLU A 64 20.40 -10.54 -5.05
CA GLU A 64 19.01 -10.14 -4.82
C GLU A 64 18.86 -9.41 -3.48
N LYS A 65 19.47 -9.94 -2.39
CA LYS A 65 19.50 -9.27 -1.07
C LYS A 65 20.18 -7.89 -1.15
N TYR A 66 21.28 -7.77 -1.89
CA TYR A 66 21.97 -6.51 -2.08
C TYR A 66 21.07 -5.48 -2.78
N MET A 67 20.42 -5.87 -3.87
CA MET A 67 19.53 -4.99 -4.63
C MET A 67 18.33 -4.53 -3.79
N ILE A 68 17.74 -5.43 -2.99
CA ILE A 68 16.63 -5.11 -2.10
C ILE A 68 17.08 -4.16 -0.98
N THR A 69 18.21 -4.46 -0.33
CA THR A 69 18.77 -3.61 0.72
C THR A 69 19.09 -2.21 0.18
N ARG A 70 19.68 -2.13 -1.01
CA ARG A 70 19.97 -0.88 -1.69
C ARG A 70 18.70 -0.09 -1.98
N ALA A 71 17.64 -0.74 -2.46
CA ALA A 71 16.36 -0.10 -2.71
C ALA A 71 15.68 0.38 -1.42
N ALA A 72 15.80 -0.39 -0.34
CA ALA A 72 15.21 -0.08 0.97
C ALA A 72 15.88 1.12 1.64
N HIS A 73 17.20 1.30 1.47
CA HIS A 73 17.94 2.40 2.10
C HIS A 73 18.11 3.64 1.21
N LEU A 74 18.28 3.47 -0.11
CA LEU A 74 18.62 4.58 -1.01
C LEU A 74 17.45 5.04 -1.89
N PHE A 75 16.46 4.17 -2.11
CA PHE A 75 15.31 4.45 -2.97
C PHE A 75 13.99 4.50 -2.20
N SER A 76 14.03 4.36 -0.88
CA SER A 76 12.87 4.47 0.00
C SER A 76 13.14 5.53 1.07
N ARG A 77 12.12 6.34 1.40
CA ARG A 77 12.20 7.35 2.45
C ARG A 77 10.87 7.42 3.21
N PRO A 78 10.83 7.25 4.55
CA PRO A 78 11.92 6.78 5.41
C PRO A 78 12.56 5.47 4.91
N ALA A 79 13.78 5.18 5.36
CA ALA A 79 14.42 3.92 5.01
C ALA A 79 13.60 2.74 5.54
N LEU A 80 13.68 1.60 4.86
CA LEU A 80 13.03 0.36 5.24
C LEU A 80 14.08 -0.66 5.66
N ASP A 81 13.70 -1.57 6.56
CA ASP A 81 14.54 -2.67 7.05
C ASP A 81 13.89 -4.03 6.68
N PRO A 82 14.11 -4.55 5.46
CA PRO A 82 13.54 -5.82 5.03
C PRO A 82 14.14 -7.01 5.81
N VAL A 83 13.31 -7.99 6.16
CA VAL A 83 13.76 -9.23 6.79
C VAL A 83 13.78 -10.35 5.75
N PHE A 84 14.92 -11.03 5.64
CA PHE A 84 15.14 -12.06 4.63
C PHE A 84 15.02 -13.48 5.20
N GLU A 85 14.35 -14.37 4.48
CA GLU A 85 14.32 -15.81 4.72
C GLU A 85 14.64 -16.54 3.40
N GLU A 86 15.64 -17.42 3.42
CA GLU A 86 15.95 -18.30 2.30
C GLU A 86 15.14 -19.59 2.40
N ILE A 87 14.39 -19.92 1.36
CA ILE A 87 13.56 -21.12 1.30
C ILE A 87 14.06 -22.02 0.17
N TYR A 88 14.59 -23.18 0.54
CA TYR A 88 15.07 -24.20 -0.39
C TYR A 88 13.91 -25.12 -0.82
N VAL A 89 13.64 -25.19 -2.13
CA VAL A 89 12.58 -26.02 -2.72
C VAL A 89 13.06 -26.59 -4.06
N ASP A 90 13.00 -27.91 -4.22
CA ASP A 90 13.31 -28.62 -5.46
C ASP A 90 14.64 -28.15 -6.10
N ASP A 91 15.71 -28.15 -5.29
CA ASP A 91 17.08 -27.69 -5.62
C ASP A 91 17.22 -26.22 -6.00
N LYS A 92 16.19 -25.41 -5.77
CA LYS A 92 16.19 -23.96 -5.99
C LYS A 92 16.09 -23.20 -4.67
N VAL A 93 16.61 -21.98 -4.67
CA VAL A 93 16.44 -21.04 -3.56
C VAL A 93 15.38 -20.02 -3.96
N VAL A 94 14.38 -19.81 -3.10
CA VAL A 94 13.43 -18.70 -3.16
C VAL A 94 13.74 -17.78 -2.00
N LEU A 95 13.89 -16.48 -2.28
CA LEU A 95 14.12 -15.48 -1.24
C LEU A 95 12.77 -14.88 -0.84
N LEU A 96 12.36 -15.14 0.39
CA LEU A 96 11.23 -14.46 1.01
C LEU A 96 11.73 -13.20 1.69
N VAL A 97 11.08 -12.08 1.41
CA VAL A 97 11.41 -10.78 2.00
C VAL A 97 10.17 -10.26 2.71
N ASP A 98 10.25 -10.11 4.02
CA ASP A 98 9.19 -9.51 4.83
C ASP A 98 9.41 -8.00 4.96
N ILE A 99 8.36 -7.24 4.66
CA ILE A 99 8.30 -5.80 4.81
C ILE A 99 7.21 -5.49 5.83
N ALA A 100 7.62 -4.99 6.99
CA ALA A 100 6.68 -4.62 8.05
C ALA A 100 5.77 -3.45 7.63
N ALA A 101 4.57 -3.39 8.23
CA ALA A 101 3.82 -2.15 8.24
C ALA A 101 4.64 -1.11 9.02
N SER A 102 4.84 0.07 8.45
CA SER A 102 5.62 1.11 9.12
C SER A 102 4.75 1.93 10.05
N ASP A 103 5.29 2.34 11.20
CA ASP A 103 4.67 3.36 12.05
C ASP A 103 5.00 4.79 11.56
N LEU A 104 6.12 4.96 10.84
CA LEU A 104 6.58 6.23 10.25
C LEU A 104 5.98 6.53 8.87
N LYS A 105 4.66 6.40 8.71
CA LYS A 105 3.97 6.71 7.45
C LYS A 105 3.87 8.23 7.23
N PRO A 106 3.89 8.72 5.97
CA PRO A 106 4.05 7.97 4.71
C PRO A 106 5.51 7.69 4.32
N HIS A 107 5.71 6.57 3.65
CA HIS A 107 6.90 6.20 2.90
C HIS A 107 6.78 6.59 1.42
N TYR A 108 7.90 6.97 0.83
CA TYR A 108 8.06 7.42 -0.55
C TYR A 108 9.14 6.61 -1.25
N ALA A 109 8.94 6.27 -2.52
CA ALA A 109 9.97 5.68 -3.37
C ALA A 109 10.50 6.71 -4.37
N LEU A 110 11.80 6.68 -4.62
CA LEU A 110 12.45 7.45 -5.68
C LEU A 110 12.11 6.81 -7.03
N ALA A 111 11.45 7.56 -7.90
CA ALA A 111 11.12 7.12 -9.25
C ALA A 111 12.19 7.52 -10.28
N GLU A 112 12.07 6.96 -11.48
CA GLU A 112 12.97 7.20 -12.61
C GLU A 112 13.02 8.68 -13.04
N ASP A 113 11.99 9.47 -12.72
CA ASP A 113 11.95 10.92 -12.97
C ASP A 113 12.71 11.75 -11.91
N GLY A 114 13.38 11.10 -10.95
CA GLY A 114 14.10 11.72 -9.85
C GLY A 114 13.22 12.28 -8.74
N LYS A 115 11.90 12.04 -8.78
CA LYS A 115 10.96 12.51 -7.76
C LYS A 115 10.58 11.41 -6.78
N TRP A 116 10.21 11.84 -5.58
CA TRP A 116 9.75 10.97 -4.51
C TRP A 116 8.23 10.87 -4.53
N TRP A 117 7.73 9.64 -4.66
CA TRP A 117 6.30 9.36 -4.77
C TRP A 117 5.86 8.37 -3.68
N ALA A 118 4.76 8.67 -3.01
CA ALA A 118 4.13 7.73 -2.08
C ALA A 118 3.27 6.74 -2.86
N TYR A 119 3.40 5.45 -2.55
CA TYR A 119 2.59 4.39 -3.14
C TYR A 119 1.83 3.64 -2.06
N VAL A 120 0.69 3.07 -2.42
CA VAL A 120 -0.15 2.22 -1.56
C VAL A 120 -0.57 0.97 -2.32
N ARG A 121 -0.90 -0.11 -1.60
CA ARG A 121 -1.42 -1.34 -2.21
C ARG A 121 -2.91 -1.19 -2.51
N VAL A 122 -3.29 -1.46 -3.76
CA VAL A 122 -4.67 -1.64 -4.21
C VAL A 122 -4.73 -2.99 -4.90
N LYS A 123 -5.33 -3.99 -4.22
CA LYS A 123 -5.20 -5.40 -4.58
C LYS A 123 -3.71 -5.79 -4.68
N ASP A 124 -3.32 -6.45 -5.75
CA ASP A 124 -1.96 -6.87 -6.11
C ASP A 124 -1.07 -5.73 -6.65
N LYS A 125 -1.61 -4.52 -6.88
CA LYS A 125 -0.88 -3.42 -7.52
C LYS A 125 -0.38 -2.37 -6.53
N SER A 126 0.80 -1.82 -6.82
CA SER A 126 1.34 -0.62 -6.17
C SER A 126 0.90 0.63 -6.94
N VAL A 127 0.01 1.44 -6.35
CA VAL A 127 -0.62 2.60 -6.99
C VAL A 127 -0.16 3.89 -6.32
N LEU A 128 0.00 4.95 -7.11
CA LEU A 128 0.34 6.28 -6.58
C LEU A 128 -0.73 6.75 -5.59
N ALA A 129 -0.30 7.18 -4.40
CA ALA A 129 -1.21 7.69 -3.38
C ALA A 129 -1.85 9.00 -3.85
N SER A 130 -3.18 9.08 -3.77
CA SER A 130 -3.90 10.32 -4.00
C SER A 130 -3.63 11.32 -2.87
N LYS A 131 -4.01 12.59 -3.07
CA LYS A 131 -3.87 13.62 -2.02
C LYS A 131 -4.62 13.26 -0.74
N ILE A 132 -5.77 12.57 -0.85
CA ILE A 132 -6.54 12.12 0.31
C ILE A 132 -5.83 10.98 1.02
N VAL A 133 -5.39 9.97 0.28
CA VAL A 133 -4.62 8.85 0.85
C VAL A 133 -3.37 9.36 1.56
N LEU A 134 -2.65 10.30 0.95
CA LEU A 134 -1.45 10.88 1.56
C LEU A 134 -1.75 11.61 2.87
N GLU A 135 -2.87 12.33 2.93
CA GLU A 135 -3.29 13.02 4.15
C GLU A 135 -3.71 12.04 5.25
N VAL A 136 -4.43 10.98 4.89
CA VAL A 136 -4.78 9.89 5.81
C VAL A 136 -3.51 9.26 6.38
N LEU A 137 -2.53 8.89 5.54
CA LEU A 137 -1.27 8.29 5.99
C LEU A 137 -0.50 9.18 6.97
N LYS A 138 -0.46 10.50 6.72
CA LYS A 138 0.21 11.48 7.59
C LYS A 138 -0.48 11.67 8.93
N ARG A 139 -1.81 11.56 8.96
CA ARG A 139 -2.59 11.77 10.19
C ARG A 139 -2.76 10.50 10.99
N SER A 140 -2.80 9.34 10.35
CA SER A 140 -2.89 8.03 11.03
C SER A 140 -1.64 7.66 11.82
N SER A 141 -0.48 8.25 11.48
CA SER A 141 0.77 8.06 12.23
C SER A 141 0.87 8.96 13.47
N ASN A 142 -0.07 9.89 13.67
CA ASN A 142 -0.16 10.68 14.90
C ASN A 142 -1.15 9.99 15.85
N ASP A 143 -0.76 9.76 17.11
CA ASP A 143 -1.62 9.18 18.18
C ASP A 143 -2.83 10.06 18.57
N GLN A 144 -3.07 11.15 17.85
CA GLN A 144 -4.24 12.00 18.08
C GLN A 144 -5.43 11.43 17.34
N GLY A 145 -6.33 10.79 18.09
CA GLY A 145 -7.63 10.38 17.58
C GLY A 145 -8.38 11.53 16.92
N VAL A 146 -9.17 11.24 15.88
CA VAL A 146 -9.99 12.25 15.20
C VAL A 146 -11.31 12.40 15.96
N LEU A 147 -11.52 13.57 16.57
CA LEU A 147 -12.83 13.93 17.11
C LEU A 147 -13.75 14.30 15.95
N ILE A 148 -14.85 13.56 15.80
CA ILE A 148 -15.89 13.88 14.83
C ILE A 148 -17.09 14.46 15.57
N GLU A 149 -17.37 15.73 15.29
CA GLU A 149 -18.66 16.31 15.60
C GLU A 149 -19.65 15.92 14.49
N TYR A 150 -20.81 15.38 14.87
CA TYR A 150 -21.90 15.08 13.94
C TYR A 150 -22.62 16.38 13.53
N SER A 151 -21.93 17.21 12.74
CA SER A 151 -22.50 18.43 12.15
C SER A 151 -23.47 18.09 11.02
N ASP A 152 -24.15 19.11 10.51
CA ASP A 152 -25.11 18.96 9.41
C ASP A 152 -24.44 18.42 8.14
N ASN A 153 -23.15 18.69 7.93
CA ASN A 153 -22.42 18.19 6.76
C ASN A 153 -22.19 16.67 6.84
N GLU A 154 -21.76 16.15 8.01
CA GLU A 154 -21.57 14.72 8.22
C GLU A 154 -22.90 14.00 8.07
N ARG A 155 -23.99 14.51 8.68
CA ARG A 155 -25.33 13.92 8.53
C ARG A 155 -25.79 13.88 7.08
N THR A 156 -25.57 14.97 6.34
CA THR A 156 -25.94 15.06 4.92
C THR A 156 -25.16 14.05 4.08
N LEU A 157 -23.85 13.95 4.29
CA LEU A 157 -23.00 13.03 3.55
C LEU A 157 -23.34 11.57 3.86
N LEU A 158 -23.49 11.23 5.15
CA LEU A 158 -23.82 9.86 5.56
C LEU A 158 -25.20 9.45 5.07
N GLY A 159 -26.21 10.34 5.17
CA GLY A 159 -27.53 10.09 4.61
C GLY A 159 -27.54 9.95 3.08
N HIS A 160 -26.59 10.58 2.37
CA HIS A 160 -26.40 10.33 0.94
C HIS A 160 -25.77 8.95 0.70
N LEU A 161 -24.74 8.57 1.47
CA LEU A 161 -24.09 7.27 1.35
C LEU A 161 -25.05 6.11 1.64
N GLU A 162 -25.99 6.25 2.58
CA GLU A 162 -27.04 5.26 2.83
C GLU A 162 -27.95 5.03 1.61
N LYS A 163 -28.22 6.09 0.82
CA LYS A 163 -29.13 6.04 -0.32
C LYS A 163 -28.45 5.67 -1.63
N ALA A 164 -27.29 6.26 -1.90
CA ALA A 164 -26.56 6.13 -3.16
C ALA A 164 -25.44 5.08 -3.12
N GLY A 165 -25.04 4.64 -1.92
CA GLY A 165 -24.00 3.65 -1.69
C GLY A 165 -22.56 4.16 -1.84
N ARG A 166 -22.33 5.21 -2.65
CA ARG A 166 -21.00 5.78 -2.88
C ARG A 166 -21.05 7.28 -3.18
N VAL A 167 -19.90 7.95 -3.04
CA VAL A 167 -19.72 9.36 -3.39
C VAL A 167 -18.29 9.62 -3.86
N THR A 168 -18.10 10.49 -4.84
CA THR A 168 -16.78 11.00 -5.23
C THR A 168 -16.46 12.30 -4.51
N ILE A 169 -15.19 12.75 -4.53
CA ILE A 169 -14.84 14.05 -3.96
C ILE A 169 -15.60 15.22 -4.61
N LYS A 170 -15.91 15.10 -5.91
CA LYS A 170 -16.65 16.11 -6.67
C LYS A 170 -18.10 16.17 -6.19
N GLU A 171 -18.77 15.02 -6.15
CA GLU A 171 -20.15 14.91 -5.67
C GLU A 171 -20.28 15.33 -4.20
N CYS A 172 -19.30 14.99 -3.36
CA CYS A 172 -19.25 15.41 -1.96
C CYS A 172 -19.19 16.94 -1.84
N ALA A 173 -18.33 17.61 -2.62
CA ALA A 173 -18.23 19.06 -2.63
C ALA A 173 -19.53 19.74 -3.09
N GLU A 174 -20.17 19.19 -4.13
CA GLU A 174 -21.45 19.69 -4.66
C GLU A 174 -22.61 19.47 -3.67
N LEU A 175 -22.71 18.26 -3.10
CA LEU A 175 -23.73 17.87 -2.11
C LEU A 175 -23.69 18.78 -0.89
N LEU A 176 -22.49 19.04 -0.36
CA LEU A 176 -22.29 19.84 0.85
C LEU A 176 -22.23 21.34 0.57
N LYS A 177 -22.23 21.76 -0.70
CA LYS A 177 -22.05 23.16 -1.12
C LYS A 177 -20.80 23.80 -0.52
N VAL A 178 -19.70 23.04 -0.46
CA VAL A 178 -18.41 23.49 0.06
C VAL A 178 -17.31 23.39 -0.99
N GLY A 179 -16.23 24.16 -0.80
CA GLY A 179 -15.05 24.04 -1.64
C GLY A 179 -14.38 22.66 -1.51
N ARG A 180 -13.72 22.20 -2.58
CA ARG A 180 -13.06 20.88 -2.67
C ARG A 180 -12.11 20.59 -1.51
N ARG A 181 -11.40 21.60 -1.00
CA ARG A 181 -10.49 21.46 0.16
C ARG A 181 -11.24 21.11 1.45
N ARG A 182 -12.43 21.69 1.66
CA ARG A 182 -13.26 21.40 2.84
C ARG A 182 -13.90 20.01 2.73
N ALA A 183 -14.40 19.65 1.55
CA ALA A 183 -14.88 18.30 1.27
C ALA A 183 -13.76 17.25 1.49
N GLN A 184 -12.55 17.53 1.02
CA GLN A 184 -11.37 16.70 1.26
C GLN A 184 -11.11 16.49 2.75
N GLY A 185 -11.10 17.57 3.55
CA GLY A 185 -10.88 17.47 5.00
C GLY A 185 -11.90 16.56 5.68
N LEU A 186 -13.19 16.78 5.38
CA LEU A 186 -14.28 15.98 5.94
C LEU A 186 -14.17 14.50 5.55
N LEU A 187 -13.82 14.20 4.30
CA LEU A 187 -13.59 12.81 3.86
C LEU A 187 -12.40 12.17 4.61
N VAL A 188 -11.30 12.91 4.79
CA VAL A 188 -10.14 12.43 5.55
C VAL A 188 -10.53 12.13 7.01
N ASP A 189 -11.29 13.03 7.66
CA ASP A 189 -11.75 12.83 9.04
C ASP A 189 -12.62 11.57 9.17
N LEU A 190 -13.61 11.42 8.28
CA LEU A 190 -14.48 10.25 8.27
C LEU A 190 -13.73 8.94 7.96
N ILE A 191 -12.71 8.98 7.10
CA ILE A 191 -11.85 7.80 6.85
C ILE A 191 -11.07 7.43 8.11
N LEU A 192 -10.45 8.40 8.77
CA LEU A 192 -9.64 8.17 9.97
C LEU A 192 -10.48 7.67 11.15
N SER A 193 -11.75 8.07 11.26
CA SER A 193 -12.69 7.54 12.26
C SER A 193 -13.24 6.14 11.93
N GLY A 194 -12.99 5.63 10.73
CA GLY A 194 -13.51 4.34 10.27
C GLY A 194 -14.98 4.35 9.86
N ILE A 195 -15.62 5.52 9.73
CA ILE A 195 -17.04 5.63 9.30
C ILE A 195 -17.17 5.37 7.79
N ILE A 196 -16.21 5.82 7.00
CA ILE A 196 -16.17 5.57 5.56
C ILE A 196 -14.84 4.97 5.15
N LYS A 197 -14.81 4.31 4.00
CA LYS A 197 -13.60 3.78 3.36
C LYS A 197 -13.43 4.35 1.96
N ILE A 198 -12.16 4.49 1.58
CA ILE A 198 -11.75 4.84 0.23
C ILE A 198 -11.72 3.59 -0.66
N ASN A 199 -12.18 3.74 -1.89
CA ASN A 199 -12.11 2.73 -2.93
C ASN A 199 -11.51 3.37 -4.18
N THR A 200 -10.58 2.66 -4.81
CA THR A 200 -9.90 3.12 -6.02
C THR A 200 -10.12 2.10 -7.13
N THR A 201 -10.61 2.59 -8.26
CA THR A 201 -10.65 1.84 -9.53
C THR A 201 -9.58 2.39 -10.47
N GLU A 202 -9.42 1.78 -11.65
CA GLU A 202 -8.51 2.31 -12.68
C GLU A 202 -8.95 3.70 -13.21
N LYS A 203 -10.21 4.10 -13.00
CA LYS A 203 -10.78 5.35 -13.56
C LYS A 203 -11.11 6.43 -12.53
N GLU A 204 -11.52 6.03 -11.33
CA GLU A 204 -12.00 6.97 -10.31
C GLU A 204 -11.77 6.47 -8.87
N GLU A 205 -11.61 7.44 -7.97
CA GLU A 205 -11.59 7.27 -6.52
C GLU A 205 -12.96 7.68 -5.96
N TYR A 206 -13.57 6.81 -5.15
CA TYR A 206 -14.86 7.05 -4.50
C TYR A 206 -14.84 6.52 -3.07
N TYR A 207 -15.81 6.97 -2.27
CA TYR A 207 -15.93 6.64 -0.86
C TYR A 207 -17.27 5.97 -0.60
N THR A 208 -17.27 5.01 0.31
CA THR A 208 -18.45 4.25 0.73
C THR A 208 -18.50 4.21 2.25
N ALA A 209 -19.68 4.07 2.85
CA ALA A 209 -19.78 3.71 4.26
C ALA A 209 -19.06 2.38 4.54
N CYS A 210 -18.51 2.24 5.74
CA CYS A 210 -17.85 1.01 6.19
C CYS A 210 -18.86 -0.10 6.49
#